data_AF-A0A1G5VXX9-F1
#
_entry.id   AF-A0A1G5VXX9-F1
#
_cell.length_a   1.000
_cell.length_b   1.000
_cell.length_c   1.000
_cell.angle_alpha   90.00
_cell.angle_beta   90.00
_cell.angle_gamma   90.00
#
_symmetry.space_group_name_H-M   'P 1'
#
loop_
_entity.id
_entity.type
_entity.pdbx_description
1 polymer ?
#
loop_
_entity_poly.entity_id
_entity_poly.type
_entity_poly.pdbx_seq_one_letter_code
_entity_poly.pdbx_strand_id
1 'polypeptide(L)'
;MQPGEYIITAEYNDCRVSNNIKVLPVLTAENLTKKYGAKDQFVATLLDGQGKAYANQTVTFNVNGMFYNKVTDSSGQAKLNINLMPGEYIITSSYNETNVANKITVES
;
A
#
# COMPACT_ATOMS: atom_id res chain seq x y z
N MET A 1 1.37 -2.27 -14.65
CA MET A 1 -0.07 -1.98 -14.85
C MET A 1 -0.66 -1.63 -13.50
N GLN A 2 -1.54 -0.64 -13.43
CA GLN A 2 -2.24 -0.32 -12.19
C GLN A 2 -3.23 -1.45 -11.84
N PRO A 3 -3.61 -1.59 -10.56
CA PRO A 3 -4.67 -2.51 -10.18
C PRO A 3 -5.99 -2.16 -10.86
N GLY A 4 -6.71 -3.16 -11.35
CA GLY A 4 -7.94 -2.95 -12.11
C GLY A 4 -8.36 -4.15 -12.95
N GLU A 5 -9.53 -4.04 -13.56
CA GLU A 5 -10.04 -4.99 -14.53
C GLU A 5 -9.59 -4.56 -15.94
N TYR A 6 -9.07 -5.49 -16.73
CA TYR A 6 -8.65 -5.26 -18.10
C TYR A 6 -9.23 -6.32 -19.02
N ILE A 7 -9.52 -5.92 -20.26
CA ILE A 7 -9.91 -6.83 -21.33
C ILE A 7 -8.71 -6.99 -22.25
N ILE A 8 -8.25 -8.24 -22.43
CA ILE A 8 -7.25 -8.58 -23.42
C ILE A 8 -7.96 -9.21 -24.61
N THR A 9 -7.77 -8.64 -25.79
CA THR A 9 -8.36 -9.14 -27.03
C THR A 9 -7.27 -9.69 -27.95
N ALA A 10 -7.39 -10.96 -28.33
CA ALA A 10 -6.63 -11.56 -29.42
C ALA A 10 -7.42 -11.43 -30.72
N GLU A 11 -6.76 -11.00 -31.79
CA GLU A 11 -7.36 -10.79 -33.11
C GLU A 11 -6.59 -11.56 -34.17
N TYR A 12 -7.30 -12.29 -35.03
CA TYR A 12 -6.73 -12.98 -36.19
C TYR A 12 -7.79 -13.13 -37.27
N ASN A 13 -7.50 -12.63 -38.49
CA ASN A 13 -8.43 -12.67 -39.63
C ASN A 13 -9.86 -12.23 -39.27
N ASP A 14 -10.02 -11.04 -38.69
CA ASP A 14 -11.28 -10.46 -38.22
C ASP A 14 -12.01 -11.21 -37.08
N CYS A 15 -11.51 -12.37 -36.65
CA CYS A 15 -11.99 -13.05 -35.45
C CYS A 15 -11.35 -12.43 -34.20
N ARG A 16 -12.17 -12.10 -33.21
CA ARG A 16 -11.73 -11.60 -31.91
C ARG A 16 -12.13 -12.55 -30.79
N VAL A 17 -11.18 -12.83 -29.89
CA VAL A 17 -11.43 -13.50 -28.62
C VAL A 17 -10.98 -12.57 -27.51
N SER A 18 -11.85 -12.35 -26.53
CA SER A 18 -11.58 -11.45 -25.40
C SER A 18 -11.63 -12.20 -24.09
N ASN A 19 -10.68 -11.93 -23.21
CA ASN A 19 -10.64 -12.42 -21.84
C ASN A 19 -10.59 -11.25 -20.85
N ASN A 20 -11.33 -11.35 -19.76
CA ASN A 20 -11.23 -10.42 -18.64
C ASN A 20 -10.12 -10.88 -17.68
N ILE A 21 -9.24 -9.96 -17.30
CA ILE A 21 -8.20 -10.19 -16.30
C ILE A 21 -8.30 -9.14 -15.19
N LYS A 22 -7.94 -9.55 -13.98
CA LYS A 22 -7.88 -8.68 -12.81
C LYS A 22 -6.44 -8.52 -12.34
N VAL A 23 -5.95 -7.30 -12.32
CA VAL A 23 -4.67 -6.93 -11.70
C VAL A 23 -4.93 -6.52 -10.26
N LEU A 24 -4.30 -7.20 -9.31
CA LEU A 24 -4.45 -6.92 -7.88
C LEU A 24 -3.46 -5.85 -7.40
N PRO A 25 -3.79 -5.11 -6.32
CA PRO A 25 -2.86 -4.19 -5.68
C PRO A 25 -1.71 -4.96 -5.02
N VAL A 26 -0.48 -4.44 -5.21
CA VAL A 26 0.73 -4.99 -4.58
C VAL A 26 1.09 -4.30 -3.27
N LEU A 27 0.64 -3.06 -3.08
CA LEU A 27 0.83 -2.29 -1.85
C LEU A 27 -0.55 -2.12 -1.19
N THR A 28 -0.67 -2.55 0.05
CA THR A 28 -1.90 -2.42 0.85
C THR A 28 -1.57 -1.93 2.25
N ALA A 29 -2.52 -1.24 2.87
CA ALA A 29 -2.45 -0.83 4.26
C ALA A 29 -3.87 -0.61 4.78
N GLU A 30 -4.04 -0.71 6.10
CA GLU A 30 -5.29 -0.46 6.78
C GLU A 30 -5.23 0.85 7.58
N ASN A 31 -6.39 1.38 7.95
CA ASN A 31 -6.44 2.53 8.85
C ASN A 31 -5.89 2.13 10.23
N LEU A 32 -5.30 3.10 10.93
CA LEU A 32 -4.81 2.90 12.28
C LEU A 32 -5.61 3.77 13.25
N THR A 33 -6.21 3.16 14.26
CA THR A 33 -6.73 3.88 15.44
C THR A 33 -5.91 3.47 16.64
N LYS A 34 -5.40 4.45 17.39
CA LYS A 34 -4.60 4.21 18.60
C LYS A 34 -4.83 5.27 19.66
N LYS A 35 -4.53 4.95 20.91
CA LYS A 35 -4.44 5.94 21.99
C LYS A 35 -3.14 6.72 21.94
N TYR A 36 -3.16 7.96 22.39
CA TYR A 36 -1.97 8.78 22.53
C TYR A 36 -0.94 8.10 23.44
N GLY A 37 0.32 8.08 22.98
CA GLY A 37 1.41 7.40 23.68
C GLY A 37 1.44 5.87 23.54
N ALA A 38 0.42 5.23 22.95
CA ALA A 38 0.46 3.80 22.65
C ALA A 38 1.56 3.49 21.62
N LYS A 39 2.05 2.25 21.59
CA LYS A 39 3.19 1.84 20.73
C LYS A 39 2.76 1.31 19.36
N ASP A 40 1.46 1.34 19.04
CA ASP A 40 0.92 0.88 17.77
C ASP A 40 1.57 1.61 16.59
N GLN A 41 1.92 0.82 15.58
CA GLN A 41 2.59 1.27 14.37
C GLN A 41 1.61 1.27 13.21
N PHE A 42 1.82 2.19 12.27
CA PHE A 42 1.19 2.07 10.97
C PHE A 42 1.96 1.04 10.14
N VAL A 43 1.24 0.15 9.43
CA VAL A 43 1.83 -0.96 8.68
C VAL A 43 1.32 -0.93 7.25
N ALA A 44 2.25 -0.92 6.29
CA ALA A 44 1.97 -1.22 4.90
C ALA A 44 2.57 -2.58 4.53
N THR A 45 1.82 -3.37 3.78
CA THR A 45 2.23 -4.68 3.27
C THR A 45 2.49 -4.58 1.78
N LEU A 46 3.64 -5.08 1.35
CA LEU A 46 4.06 -5.13 -0.05
C LEU A 46 4.18 -6.59 -0.51
N LEU A 47 3.56 -6.89 -1.63
CA LEU A 47 3.62 -8.18 -2.32
C LEU A 47 4.36 -8.07 -3.66
N ASP A 48 4.92 -9.17 -4.13
CA ASP A 48 5.52 -9.29 -5.45
C ASP A 48 4.45 -9.54 -6.52
N GLY A 49 4.86 -9.65 -7.80
CA GLY A 49 3.95 -9.93 -8.91
C GLY A 49 3.24 -11.29 -8.85
N GLN A 50 3.59 -12.15 -7.89
CA GLN A 50 2.98 -13.46 -7.64
C GLN A 50 2.15 -13.48 -6.35
N GLY A 51 1.99 -12.33 -5.68
CA GLY A 51 1.23 -12.22 -4.43
C GLY A 51 2.00 -12.72 -3.20
N LYS A 52 3.33 -12.90 -3.28
CA LYS A 52 4.17 -13.30 -2.14
C LYS A 52 4.75 -12.07 -1.45
N ALA A 53 5.05 -12.18 -0.15
CA ALA A 53 5.70 -11.13 0.62
C ALA A 53 6.97 -10.62 -0.08
N TYR A 54 7.05 -9.30 -0.31
CA TYR A 54 8.19 -8.69 -0.99
C TYR A 54 9.10 -7.97 0.00
N ALA A 55 10.08 -8.73 0.53
CA ALA A 55 11.03 -8.26 1.52
C ALA A 55 12.12 -7.34 0.93
N ASN A 56 12.79 -6.59 1.82
CA ASN A 56 13.93 -5.71 1.51
C ASN A 56 13.64 -4.61 0.47
N GLN A 57 12.37 -4.20 0.37
CA GLN A 57 11.95 -3.10 -0.50
C GLN A 57 11.72 -1.84 0.32
N THR A 58 11.97 -0.67 -0.28
CA THR A 58 11.73 0.61 0.40
C THR A 58 10.33 1.12 0.10
N VAL A 59 9.49 1.24 1.13
CA VAL A 59 8.21 1.95 1.08
C VAL A 59 8.41 3.35 1.67
N THR A 60 7.90 4.35 0.96
CA THR A 60 7.94 5.75 1.42
C THR A 60 6.60 6.12 2.03
N PHE A 61 6.60 6.48 3.31
CA PHE A 61 5.44 7.05 3.98
C PHE A 61 5.49 8.59 3.93
N ASN A 62 4.37 9.23 3.65
CA ASN A 62 4.18 10.67 3.81
C ASN A 62 3.04 10.92 4.80
N VAL A 63 3.32 11.66 5.88
CA VAL A 63 2.30 12.14 6.83
C VAL A 63 2.64 13.59 7.21
N ASN A 64 1.65 14.49 7.12
CA ASN A 64 1.82 15.93 7.33
C ASN A 64 2.97 16.58 6.52
N GLY A 65 3.26 16.05 5.32
CA GLY A 65 4.34 16.55 4.45
C GLY A 65 5.73 16.08 4.86
N MET A 66 5.87 15.24 5.90
CA MET A 66 7.13 14.62 6.28
C MET A 66 7.22 13.21 5.69
N PHE A 67 8.36 12.92 5.05
CA PHE A 67 8.63 11.66 4.37
C PHE A 67 9.48 10.72 5.23
N TYR A 68 9.13 9.43 5.25
CA TYR A 68 9.83 8.38 5.98
C TYR A 68 10.03 7.15 5.11
N ASN A 69 11.28 6.77 4.89
CA ASN A 69 11.61 5.54 4.17
C ASN A 69 11.69 4.37 5.15
N LYS A 70 10.93 3.31 4.88
CA LYS A 70 10.91 2.07 5.67
C LYS A 70 11.11 0.87 4.78
N VAL A 71 11.98 -0.02 5.22
CA VAL A 71 12.29 -1.26 4.50
C VAL A 71 11.32 -2.35 4.93
N THR A 72 10.77 -3.10 3.97
CA THR A 72 9.88 -4.23 4.23
C THR A 72 10.66 -5.38 4.86
N ASP A 73 10.09 -5.96 5.91
CA ASP A 73 10.63 -7.15 6.56
C ASP A 73 10.35 -8.43 5.74
N SER A 74 10.71 -9.60 6.29
CA SER A 74 10.49 -10.91 5.63
C SER A 74 9.03 -11.25 5.35
N SER A 75 8.08 -10.58 6.03
CA SER A 75 6.65 -10.70 5.78
C SER A 75 6.13 -9.66 4.78
N GLY A 76 7.02 -8.87 4.17
CA GLY A 76 6.67 -7.81 3.23
C GLY A 76 6.16 -6.55 3.93
N GLN A 77 6.31 -6.43 5.26
CA GLN A 77 5.73 -5.33 6.03
C GLN A 77 6.74 -4.20 6.26
N ALA A 78 6.37 -2.98 5.88
CA ALA A 78 7.05 -1.75 6.26
C ALA A 78 6.28 -1.07 7.40
N LYS A 79 6.97 -0.72 8.50
CA LYS A 79 6.35 -0.27 9.75
C LYS A 79 6.83 1.13 10.14
N LEU A 80 5.88 2.01 10.49
CA LEU A 80 6.15 3.37 10.94
C LEU A 80 5.59 3.60 12.35
N ASN A 81 6.46 4.01 13.28
CA ASN A 81 6.04 4.49 14.60
C ASN A 81 5.25 5.79 14.46
N ILE A 82 4.08 5.85 15.09
CA ILE A 82 3.21 7.03 15.08
C ILE A 82 3.28 7.73 16.44
N ASN A 83 3.95 8.88 16.47
CA ASN A 83 4.09 9.76 17.63
C ASN A 83 3.46 11.14 17.33
N LEU A 84 2.17 11.12 16.97
CA LEU A 84 1.39 12.33 16.68
C LEU A 84 0.52 12.69 17.89
N MET A 85 0.17 13.97 18.02
CA MET A 85 -0.83 14.42 19.00
C MET A 85 -2.21 13.81 18.70
N PRO A 86 -3.16 13.82 19.65
CA PRO A 86 -4.53 13.41 19.38
C PRO A 86 -5.11 14.18 18.18
N GLY A 87 -5.76 13.45 17.28
CA GLY A 87 -6.28 14.01 16.03
C GLY A 87 -6.38 12.97 14.91
N GLU A 88 -6.78 13.44 13.73
CA GLU A 88 -6.90 12.64 12.52
C GLU A 88 -5.91 13.09 11.46
N TYR A 89 -5.24 12.12 10.84
CA TYR A 89 -4.19 12.36 9.86
C TYR A 89 -4.38 11.47 8.65
N ILE A 90 -4.00 11.97 7.48
CA ILE A 90 -3.85 11.15 6.28
C ILE A 90 -2.38 10.75 6.16
N ILE A 91 -2.16 9.46 5.96
CA ILE A 91 -0.86 8.89 5.62
C ILE A 91 -0.94 8.30 4.22
N THR A 92 0.08 8.56 3.40
CA THR A 92 0.25 7.95 2.09
C THR A 92 1.45 7.03 2.11
N SER A 93 1.26 5.79 1.68
CA SER A 93 2.34 4.82 1.46
C SER A 93 2.60 4.71 -0.03
N SER A 94 3.87 4.77 -0.43
CA SER A 94 4.27 4.82 -1.83
C SER A 94 5.34 3.77 -2.13
N TYR A 95 5.15 3.04 -3.23
CA TYR A 95 6.14 2.12 -3.78
C TYR A 95 6.06 2.16 -5.32
N ASN A 96 7.15 2.55 -5.98
CA ASN A 96 7.17 2.88 -7.41
C ASN A 96 6.03 3.86 -7.77
N GLU A 97 5.18 3.51 -8.73
CA GLU A 97 4.03 4.33 -9.16
C GLU A 97 2.75 4.07 -8.33
N THR A 98 2.81 3.13 -7.37
CA THR A 98 1.65 2.77 -6.54
C THR A 98 1.62 3.60 -5.27
N ASN A 99 0.47 4.20 -4.99
CA ASN A 99 0.20 4.98 -3.79
C ASN A 99 -1.07 4.48 -3.12
N VAL A 100 -1.06 4.32 -1.81
CA VAL A 100 -2.25 4.03 -1.00
C VAL A 100 -2.37 5.04 0.13
N ALA A 101 -3.58 5.57 0.32
CA ALA A 101 -3.87 6.54 1.37
C ALA A 101 -4.76 5.91 2.44
N ASN A 102 -4.40 6.14 3.70
CA ASN A 102 -5.11 5.63 4.86
C ASN A 102 -5.27 6.72 5.91
N LYS A 103 -6.19 6.50 6.84
CA LYS A 103 -6.45 7.37 7.98
C LYS A 103 -5.73 6.84 9.21
N ILE A 104 -5.08 7.75 9.94
CA ILE A 104 -4.58 7.54 11.29
C ILE A 104 -5.43 8.37 12.24
N THR A 105 -6.03 7.73 13.25
CA THR A 105 -6.75 8.38 14.34
C THR A 105 -5.98 8.16 15.63
N VAL A 106 -5.55 9.25 16.27
CA VAL A 106 -4.95 9.24 17.60
C VAL A 106 -5.99 9.76 18.59
N GLU A 107 -6.46 8.88 19.46
CA GLU A 107 -7.40 9.20 20.53
C GLU A 107 -6.66 9.74 21.75
N SER A 108 -7.30 10.64 22.51
CA SER A 108 -6.77 11.18 23.77
C SER A 108 -6.63 10.14 24.87
#